data_AF-A0A7S3FM53-F1
#
_entry.id   AF-A0A7S3FM53-F1
#
_cell.length_a   1.000
_cell.length_b   1.000
_cell.length_c   1.000
_cell.angle_alpha   90.00
_cell.angle_beta   90.00
_cell.angle_gamma   90.00
#
_symmetry.space_group_name_H-M   'P 1'
#
loop_
_entity.id
_entity.type
_entity.pdbx_description
1 polymer ?
#
loop_
_entity_poly.entity_id
_entity_poly.type
_entity_poly.pdbx_seq_one_letter_code
_entity_poly.pdbx_strand_id
1 'polypeptide(L)'
;HTLEHAGQSASEKLGALRGEMAAAGADLLVLSQLDEVAWALNLRGADVPHCPVGLAFAIVGADFARLYVDASKVTADVKAHLAEAGVDVHPYAQCVGQLKDLTRQGKVAWLDPSTASAALFAAAES
;
A
#
# COMPACT_ATOMS: atom_id res chain seq x y z
N HIS A 1 20.61 9.13 10.83
CA HIS A 1 20.95 7.70 10.69
C HIS A 1 20.68 7.28 9.26
N THR A 2 21.77 7.26 8.52
CA THR A 2 21.91 7.28 7.07
C THR A 2 21.80 5.84 6.53
N LEU A 3 21.00 5.63 5.48
CA LEU A 3 21.12 4.60 4.42
C LEU A 3 21.83 3.24 4.71
N GLU A 4 21.52 2.53 5.81
CA GLU A 4 22.22 1.26 6.11
C GLU A 4 21.32 0.01 6.29
N HIS A 5 20.06 0.05 5.82
CA HIS A 5 19.29 -1.20 5.54
C HIS A 5 18.99 -1.35 4.03
N ALA A 6 19.89 -0.81 3.20
CA ALA A 6 19.75 -0.74 1.75
C ALA A 6 20.11 -2.07 1.08
N GLY A 7 19.10 -2.82 0.68
CA GLY A 7 19.24 -3.83 -0.39
C GLY A 7 18.37 -3.51 -1.60
N GLN A 8 17.18 -2.96 -1.37
CA GLN A 8 16.19 -2.70 -2.42
C GLN A 8 15.44 -1.39 -2.13
N SER A 9 15.32 -0.56 -3.16
CA SER A 9 14.43 0.61 -3.20
C SER A 9 12.96 0.21 -3.07
N ALA A 10 12.09 1.16 -2.74
CA ALA A 10 10.64 0.90 -2.68
C ALA A 10 10.12 0.42 -4.04
N SER A 11 10.61 1.02 -5.14
CA SER A 11 10.29 0.60 -6.51
C SER A 11 10.71 -0.85 -6.81
N GLU A 12 11.89 -1.27 -6.35
CA GLU A 12 12.35 -2.66 -6.51
C GLU A 12 11.48 -3.64 -5.71
N LYS A 13 11.12 -3.29 -4.48
CA LYS A 13 10.20 -4.11 -3.65
C LYS A 13 8.82 -4.23 -4.29
N LEU A 14 8.25 -3.12 -4.78
CA LEU A 14 6.98 -3.13 -5.51
C LEU A 14 7.09 -3.99 -6.78
N GLY A 15 8.23 -3.97 -7.48
CA GLY A 15 8.51 -4.85 -8.61
C GLY A 15 8.52 -6.33 -8.23
N ALA A 16 9.17 -6.69 -7.12
CA ALA A 16 9.17 -8.06 -6.60
C ALA A 16 7.76 -8.52 -6.20
N LEU A 17 7.00 -7.70 -5.47
CA LEU A 17 5.63 -7.98 -5.07
C LEU A 17 4.71 -8.21 -6.29
N ARG A 18 4.88 -7.43 -7.36
CA ARG A 18 4.14 -7.64 -8.62
C ARG A 18 4.46 -9.00 -9.26
N GLY A 19 5.71 -9.47 -9.15
CA GLY A 19 6.10 -10.81 -9.59
C GLY A 19 5.38 -11.91 -8.80
N GLU A 20 5.30 -11.76 -7.48
CA GLU A 20 4.57 -12.70 -6.62
C GLU A 20 3.05 -12.67 -6.88
N MET A 21 2.48 -11.48 -7.05
CA MET A 21 1.08 -11.30 -7.44
C MET A 21 0.76 -12.05 -8.75
N ALA A 22 1.59 -11.87 -9.78
CA ALA A 22 1.41 -12.55 -11.05
C ALA A 22 1.52 -14.08 -10.91
N ALA A 23 2.45 -14.58 -10.10
CA ALA A 23 2.60 -16.01 -9.82
C ALA A 23 1.40 -16.59 -9.05
N ALA A 24 0.77 -15.79 -8.18
CA ALA A 24 -0.42 -16.14 -7.44
C ALA A 24 -1.74 -15.95 -8.23
N GLY A 25 -1.68 -15.42 -9.45
CA GLY A 25 -2.88 -15.11 -10.25
C GLY A 25 -3.69 -13.93 -9.71
N ALA A 26 -3.06 -13.03 -8.97
CA ALA A 26 -3.69 -11.83 -8.42
C ALA A 26 -3.35 -10.59 -9.25
N ASP A 27 -4.34 -9.71 -9.44
CA ASP A 27 -4.16 -8.41 -10.09
C ASP A 27 -3.80 -7.29 -9.10
N LEU A 28 -4.21 -7.44 -7.85
CA LEU A 28 -4.05 -6.45 -6.78
C LEU A 28 -3.46 -7.11 -5.54
N LEU A 29 -2.60 -6.39 -4.83
CA LEU A 29 -2.17 -6.73 -3.48
C LEU A 29 -2.62 -5.63 -2.53
N VAL A 30 -3.35 -6.02 -1.48
CA VAL A 30 -3.84 -5.12 -0.43
C VAL A 30 -2.99 -5.30 0.81
N LEU A 31 -2.14 -4.31 1.10
CA LEU A 31 -1.36 -4.26 2.34
C LEU A 31 -2.22 -3.57 3.40
N SER A 32 -2.59 -4.33 4.42
CA SER A 32 -3.51 -3.89 5.47
C SER A 32 -2.81 -3.54 6.78
N GLN A 33 -1.61 -4.09 7.00
CA GLN A 33 -0.81 -3.81 8.19
C GLN A 33 0.18 -2.67 7.95
N LEU A 34 0.38 -1.88 9.01
CA LEU A 34 1.31 -0.75 8.96
C LEU A 34 2.75 -1.20 8.67
N ASP A 35 3.20 -2.29 9.29
CA ASP A 35 4.55 -2.82 9.10
C ASP A 35 4.79 -3.27 7.65
N GLU A 36 3.78 -3.86 7.00
CA GLU A 36 3.84 -4.24 5.58
C GLU A 36 3.95 -3.02 4.68
N VAL A 37 3.11 -2.01 4.91
CA VAL A 37 3.13 -0.74 4.17
C VAL A 37 4.47 -0.04 4.36
N ALA A 38 4.95 0.03 5.60
CA ALA A 38 6.23 0.64 5.95
C ALA A 38 7.41 -0.08 5.26
N TRP A 39 7.41 -1.41 5.28
CA TRP A 39 8.41 -2.23 4.62
C TRP A 39 8.39 -2.07 3.10
N ALA A 40 7.21 -2.12 2.48
CA ALA A 40 7.06 -2.02 1.03
C ALA A 40 7.46 -0.65 0.49
N LEU A 41 7.13 0.41 1.23
CA LEU A 41 7.33 1.80 0.80
C LEU A 41 8.60 2.46 1.39
N ASN A 42 9.38 1.73 2.18
CA ASN A 42 10.53 2.26 2.93
C ASN A 42 10.18 3.46 3.82
N LEU A 43 8.97 3.48 4.39
CA LEU A 43 8.55 4.52 5.34
C LEU A 43 9.00 4.13 6.74
N ARG A 44 9.60 5.04 7.51
CA ARG A 44 9.86 4.82 8.94
C ARG A 44 8.71 5.41 9.74
N GLY A 45 8.42 4.81 10.90
CA GLY A 45 7.40 5.33 11.81
C GLY A 45 7.65 6.77 12.31
N ALA A 46 8.88 7.28 12.16
CA ALA A 46 9.25 8.65 12.48
C ALA A 46 9.00 9.65 11.33
N ASP A 47 8.90 9.18 10.08
CA ASP A 47 8.70 10.05 8.90
C ASP A 47 7.23 10.54 8.77
N VAL A 48 6.34 9.93 9.55
CA VAL A 48 4.92 10.29 9.69
C VAL A 48 4.69 10.73 11.14
N PRO A 49 5.00 12.00 11.49
CA PRO A 49 4.95 12.49 12.86
C PRO A 49 3.52 12.39 13.39
N HIS A 50 3.37 11.79 14.58
CA HIS A 50 2.06 11.47 15.15
C HIS A 50 1.16 10.66 14.20
N CYS A 51 1.65 9.50 13.76
CA CYS A 51 0.76 8.41 13.39
C CYS A 51 0.31 7.71 14.69
N PRO A 52 -0.78 8.12 15.37
CA PRO A 52 -1.42 7.19 16.28
C PRO A 52 -1.79 6.00 15.41
N VAL A 53 -1.13 4.88 15.71
CA VAL A 53 -1.37 3.53 15.22
C VAL A 53 -2.79 3.41 14.65
N GLY A 54 -2.96 3.14 13.35
CA GLY A 54 -4.27 2.64 12.93
C GLY A 54 -4.63 2.55 11.46
N LEU A 55 -4.29 3.50 10.59
CA LEU A 55 -5.06 3.66 9.34
C LEU A 55 -4.20 4.09 8.14
N ALA A 56 -3.30 3.21 7.70
CA ALA A 56 -2.65 3.31 6.41
C ALA A 56 -2.81 1.97 5.67
N PHE A 57 -3.33 2.02 4.45
CA PHE A 57 -3.43 0.87 3.57
C PHE A 57 -2.69 1.15 2.28
N ALA A 58 -2.18 0.12 1.62
CA ALA A 58 -1.69 0.26 0.26
C ALA A 58 -2.38 -0.74 -0.67
N ILE A 59 -2.67 -0.29 -1.89
CA ILE A 59 -3.09 -1.17 -2.99
C ILE A 59 -1.99 -1.10 -4.04
N VAL A 60 -1.36 -2.24 -4.29
CA VAL A 60 -0.39 -2.42 -5.36
C VAL A 60 -1.10 -3.10 -6.52
N GLY A 61 -1.02 -2.50 -7.71
CA GLY A 61 -1.47 -3.11 -8.96
C GLY A 61 -0.28 -3.47 -9.86
N ALA A 62 -0.58 -4.04 -11.03
CA ALA A 62 0.43 -4.42 -12.01
C ALA A 62 1.33 -3.23 -12.44
N ASP A 63 0.75 -2.05 -12.60
CA ASP A 63 1.42 -0.84 -13.10
C ASP A 63 1.35 0.35 -12.13
N PHE A 64 0.54 0.28 -11.07
CA PHE A 64 0.35 1.38 -10.12
C PHE A 64 0.61 0.93 -8.68
N ALA A 65 0.83 1.89 -7.78
CA ALA A 65 0.82 1.68 -6.34
C ALA A 65 0.16 2.88 -5.67
N ARG A 66 -0.73 2.64 -4.70
CA ARG A 66 -1.48 3.69 -4.01
C ARG A 66 -1.40 3.52 -2.52
N LEU A 67 -0.99 4.57 -1.81
CA LEU A 67 -1.04 4.67 -0.36
C LEU A 67 -2.30 5.44 0.06
N TYR A 68 -3.11 4.83 0.92
CA TYR A 68 -4.32 5.42 1.48
C TYR A 68 -4.06 5.81 2.93
N VAL A 69 -3.92 7.11 3.17
CA VAL A 69 -3.59 7.67 4.47
C VAL A 69 -4.21 9.06 4.62
N ASP A 70 -4.22 9.58 5.83
CA ASP A 70 -4.53 10.99 6.04
C ASP A 70 -3.37 11.86 5.52
N ALA A 71 -3.63 12.64 4.47
CA ALA A 71 -2.62 13.47 3.83
C ALA A 71 -2.01 14.53 4.78
N SER A 72 -2.73 14.94 5.84
CA SER A 72 -2.20 15.86 6.85
C SER A 72 -1.06 15.25 7.68
N LYS A 73 -0.97 13.91 7.71
CA LYS A 73 0.08 13.18 8.41
C LYS A 73 1.33 12.97 7.55
N VAL A 74 1.23 13.16 6.24
CA VAL A 74 2.32 12.93 5.29
C VAL A 74 3.14 14.21 5.11
N THR A 75 4.41 14.16 5.49
CA THR A 75 5.34 15.28 5.29
C THR A 75 5.67 15.46 3.81
N ALA A 76 6.17 16.65 3.43
CA ALA A 76 6.57 16.93 2.05
C ALA A 76 7.70 16.00 1.57
N ASP A 77 8.62 15.63 2.47
CA ASP A 77 9.72 14.70 2.20
C ASP A 77 9.21 13.30 1.88
N VAL A 78 8.32 12.76 2.72
CA VAL A 78 7.67 11.47 2.46
C VAL A 78 6.89 11.49 1.16
N LYS A 79 6.18 12.58 0.86
CA LYS A 79 5.42 12.70 -0.39
C LYS A 79 6.36 12.68 -1.61
N ALA A 80 7.52 13.32 -1.54
CA ALA A 80 8.52 13.30 -2.60
C ALA A 80 9.08 11.89 -2.79
N HIS A 81 9.49 11.22 -1.70
CA HIS A 81 9.98 9.84 -1.72
C HIS A 81 8.96 8.85 -2.31
N LEU A 82 7.69 8.97 -1.93
CA LEU A 82 6.61 8.15 -2.50
C LEU A 82 6.41 8.41 -4.00
N ALA A 83 6.46 9.67 -4.42
CA ALA A 83 6.36 10.03 -5.83
C ALA A 83 7.54 9.47 -6.66
N GLU A 84 8.76 9.50 -6.12
CA GLU A 84 9.94 8.87 -6.73
C GLU A 84 9.78 7.34 -6.85
N ALA A 85 9.08 6.73 -5.89
CA ALA A 85 8.72 5.31 -5.94
C ALA A 85 7.54 4.98 -6.87
N GLY A 86 6.90 5.97 -7.49
CA GLY A 86 5.70 5.80 -8.31
C GLY A 86 4.45 5.46 -7.51
N VAL A 87 4.35 5.99 -6.28
CA VAL A 87 3.26 5.72 -5.34
C VAL A 87 2.41 6.96 -5.17
N ASP A 88 1.13 6.85 -5.53
CA ASP A 88 0.15 7.91 -5.35
C ASP A 88 -0.43 7.91 -3.93
N VAL A 89 -0.62 9.10 -3.35
CA VAL A 89 -1.21 9.26 -2.02
C VAL A 89 -2.67 9.66 -2.15
N HIS A 90 -3.55 8.87 -1.56
CA HIS A 90 -5.00 9.05 -1.55
C HIS A 90 -5.54 9.17 -0.12
N PRO A 91 -6.71 9.82 0.07
CA PRO A 91 -7.39 9.83 1.35
C PRO A 91 -7.74 8.42 1.82
N TYR A 92 -7.49 8.12 3.09
CA TYR A 92 -7.80 6.82 3.71
C TYR A 92 -9.22 6.30 3.38
N ALA A 93 -10.21 7.17 3.44
CA ALA A 93 -11.62 6.84 3.17
C ALA A 93 -11.88 6.32 1.74
N GLN A 94 -10.99 6.58 0.77
CA GLN A 94 -11.17 6.11 -0.61
C GLN A 94 -10.74 4.65 -0.81
N CYS A 95 -9.98 4.05 0.12
CA CYS A 95 -9.43 2.70 -0.05
C CYS A 95 -10.49 1.65 -0.37
N VAL A 96 -11.55 1.59 0.44
CA VAL A 96 -12.63 0.60 0.30
C VAL A 96 -13.40 0.80 -1.01
N GLY A 97 -13.68 2.06 -1.37
CA GLY A 97 -14.36 2.38 -2.62
C GLY A 97 -13.54 1.97 -3.85
N GLN A 98 -12.25 2.33 -3.86
CA GLN A 98 -11.34 1.99 -4.95
C GLN A 98 -11.15 0.48 -5.09
N LEU A 99 -11.00 -0.24 -3.96
CA LEU A 99 -10.88 -1.71 -4.00
C LEU A 99 -12.13 -2.34 -4.62
N LYS A 100 -13.34 -1.92 -4.20
CA LYS A 100 -14.60 -2.40 -4.78
C LYS A 100 -14.73 -2.10 -6.26
N ASP A 101 -14.33 -0.90 -6.68
CA ASP A 101 -14.41 -0.54 -8.10
C ASP A 101 -13.45 -1.38 -8.94
N LEU A 102 -12.26 -1.69 -8.43
CA LEU A 102 -11.31 -2.56 -9.12
C LEU A 102 -11.81 -4.01 -9.17
N THR A 103 -12.35 -4.56 -8.07
CA THR A 103 -12.86 -5.93 -8.05
C THR A 103 -14.08 -6.10 -8.96
N ARG A 104 -14.98 -5.11 -9.01
CA ARG A 104 -16.09 -5.08 -10.00
C ARG A 104 -15.62 -5.06 -11.45
N GLN A 105 -14.42 -4.57 -11.73
CA GLN A 105 -13.80 -4.63 -13.06
C GLN A 105 -13.19 -6.01 -13.36
N GLY A 106 -13.38 -6.99 -12.47
CA GLY A 106 -12.87 -8.35 -12.61
C GLY A 106 -11.44 -8.53 -12.09
N LYS A 107 -10.90 -7.57 -11.32
CA LYS A 107 -9.55 -7.67 -10.76
C LYS A 107 -9.53 -8.58 -9.54
N VAL A 108 -8.62 -9.54 -9.52
CA VAL A 108 -8.45 -10.46 -8.39
C VAL A 108 -7.58 -9.82 -7.32
N ALA A 109 -8.13 -9.61 -6.12
CA ALA A 109 -7.40 -9.04 -4.99
C ALA A 109 -6.77 -10.13 -4.12
N TRP A 110 -5.47 -9.99 -3.85
CA TRP A 110 -4.76 -10.71 -2.82
C TRP A 110 -4.73 -9.88 -1.55
N LEU A 111 -5.36 -10.40 -0.53
CA LEU A 111 -5.37 -9.84 0.82
C LEU A 111 -5.17 -10.99 1.81
N ASP A 112 -4.48 -10.70 2.90
CA ASP A 112 -4.36 -11.65 4.00
C ASP A 112 -5.66 -11.62 4.84
N PRO A 113 -6.40 -12.74 4.95
CA PRO A 113 -7.67 -12.80 5.66
C PRO A 113 -7.53 -12.68 7.18
N SER A 114 -6.32 -12.86 7.73
CA SER A 114 -6.07 -12.78 9.17
C SER A 114 -5.84 -11.35 9.66
N THR A 115 -5.45 -10.45 8.75
CA THR A 115 -5.09 -9.06 9.03
C THR A 115 -6.01 -8.04 8.37
N ALA A 116 -6.70 -8.42 7.29
CA ALA A 116 -7.65 -7.55 6.60
C ALA A 116 -8.90 -7.28 7.46
N SER A 117 -9.28 -6.01 7.57
CA SER A 117 -10.56 -5.64 8.19
C SER A 117 -11.74 -6.22 7.40
N ALA A 118 -12.85 -6.50 8.08
CA ALA A 118 -14.07 -7.01 7.44
C ALA A 118 -14.56 -6.14 6.26
N ALA A 119 -14.29 -4.83 6.29
CA ALA A 119 -14.62 -3.91 5.21
C ALA A 119 -13.77 -4.13 3.94
N LEU A 120 -12.49 -4.48 4.09
CA LEU A 120 -11.60 -4.82 2.97
C LEU A 120 -11.95 -6.19 2.39
N PHE A 121 -12.25 -7.16 3.26
CA PHE A 121 -12.68 -8.50 2.82
C PHE A 121 -13.98 -8.42 2.02
N ALA A 122 -15.00 -7.74 2.54
CA ALA A 122 -16.26 -7.53 1.83
C ALA A 122 -16.09 -6.71 0.53
N ALA A 123 -15.07 -5.84 0.46
CA ALA A 123 -14.75 -5.11 -0.76
C ALA A 123 -14.10 -5.99 -1.83
N ALA A 124 -13.25 -6.93 -1.43
CA ALA A 124 -12.57 -7.85 -2.33
C ALA A 124 -13.50 -8.93 -2.92
N GLU A 125 -14.58 -9.29 -2.21
CA GLU A 125 -15.59 -10.24 -2.69
C GLU A 125 -16.72 -9.60 -3.54
N SER A 126 -16.68 -8.27 -3.76
CA SER A 126 -17.69 -7.52 -4.52
C SER A 126 -17.43 -7.54 -6.02
#